data_AF-A0A8S2TS96-F1
#
_entry.id   AF-A0A8S2TS96-F1
#
_cell.length_a   1.000
_cell.length_b   1.000
_cell.length_c   1.000
_cell.angle_alpha   90.00
_cell.angle_beta   90.00
_cell.angle_gamma   90.00
#
_symmetry.space_group_name_H-M   'P 1'
#
loop_
_entity.id
_entity.type
_entity.pdbx_description
1 polymer ?
#
loop_
_entity_poly.entity_id
_entity_poly.type
_entity_poly.pdbx_seq_one_letter_code
_entity_poly.pdbx_strand_id
1 'polypeptide(L)'
;EQPEFRDYAKRVETFNAWPYLQREEKTFVTPSSMAIHGFYFSGFNDGVTCFYCGNTLVGWSEAICDTNEHIVRLEHARFFPCRFITF
;
A
#
# COMPACT_ATOMS: atom_id res chain seq x y z
N GLU A 1 12.12 -2.79 -10.08
CA GLU A 1 12.45 -2.45 -8.68
C GLU A 1 12.92 -1.00 -8.57
N GLN A 2 12.58 -0.31 -7.48
CA GLN A 2 13.09 1.02 -7.11
C GLN A 2 13.96 0.92 -5.84
N PRO A 3 15.30 1.02 -5.94
CA PRO A 3 16.21 0.73 -4.81
C PRO A 3 16.01 1.61 -3.57
N GLU A 4 15.69 2.89 -3.77
CA GLU A 4 15.43 3.85 -2.68
C GLU A 4 14.27 3.42 -1.77
N PHE A 5 13.25 2.81 -2.36
CA PHE A 5 12.07 2.33 -1.66
C PHE A 5 12.21 0.89 -1.14
N ARG A 6 13.41 0.29 -1.19
CA ARG A 6 13.69 -0.94 -0.42
C ARG A 6 13.58 -0.69 1.08
N ASP A 7 13.95 0.51 1.52
CA ASP A 7 13.79 0.93 2.91
C ASP A 7 12.31 1.16 3.25
N TYR A 8 11.85 0.47 4.29
CA TYR A 8 10.48 0.60 4.79
C TYR A 8 10.16 2.03 5.25
N ALA A 9 11.08 2.69 5.95
CA ALA A 9 10.86 4.04 6.46
C ALA A 9 10.67 5.03 5.31
N LYS A 10 11.47 4.89 4.24
CA LYS A 10 11.31 5.68 3.01
C LYS A 10 9.95 5.49 2.37
N ARG A 11 9.40 4.28 2.37
CA ARG A 11 8.04 4.02 1.87
C ARG A 11 6.99 4.71 2.75
N VAL A 12 7.09 4.59 4.07
CA VAL A 12 6.14 5.25 5.00
C VAL A 12 6.15 6.78 4.83
N GLU A 13 7.33 7.39 4.66
CA GLU A 13 7.49 8.84 4.46
C GLU A 13 6.70 9.38 3.25
N THR A 14 6.46 8.56 2.22
CA THR A 14 5.68 9.01 1.05
C THR A 14 4.21 9.28 1.35
N PHE A 15 3.66 8.71 2.43
CA PHE A 15 2.23 8.77 2.75
C PHE A 15 1.80 10.06 3.49
N ASN A 16 2.63 11.10 3.54
CA ASN A 16 2.28 12.36 4.21
C ASN A 16 0.96 12.99 3.70
N ALA A 17 0.61 12.77 2.43
CA ALA A 17 -0.61 13.25 1.80
C ALA A 17 -1.64 12.13 1.55
N TRP A 18 -1.54 11.00 2.27
CA TRP A 18 -2.46 9.88 2.09
C TRP A 18 -3.89 10.27 2.50
N PRO A 19 -4.89 10.13 1.62
CA PRO A 19 -6.22 10.70 1.82
C PRO A 19 -6.99 10.10 3.02
N TYR A 20 -6.56 8.95 3.54
CA TYR A 20 -7.26 8.24 4.62
C TYR A 20 -6.65 8.45 6.01
N LEU A 21 -5.64 9.30 6.16
CA LEU A 21 -5.01 9.57 7.46
C LEU A 21 -5.95 10.18 8.51
N GLN A 22 -6.93 10.96 8.08
CA GLN A 22 -7.82 11.72 8.96
C GLN A 22 -9.16 11.02 9.21
N ARG A 23 -9.31 9.76 8.80
CA ARG A 23 -10.55 9.01 9.03
C ARG A 23 -10.61 8.54 10.48
N GLU A 24 -11.78 8.66 11.08
CA GLU A 24 -12.06 8.13 12.43
C GLU A 24 -12.26 6.61 12.44
N GLU A 25 -12.65 6.06 11.28
CA GLU A 25 -12.92 4.63 11.10
C GLU A 25 -11.63 3.81 11.17
N LYS A 26 -11.66 2.74 11.94
CA LYS A 26 -10.57 1.77 11.96
C LYS A 26 -10.46 1.09 10.60
N THR A 27 -9.27 1.13 10.00
CA THR A 27 -8.97 0.50 8.71
C THR A 27 -7.60 -0.16 8.69
N PHE A 28 -7.41 -1.14 7.82
CA PHE A 28 -6.12 -1.77 7.53
C PHE A 28 -5.40 -1.13 6.34
N VAL A 29 -6.03 -0.14 5.68
CA VAL A 29 -5.47 0.66 4.58
C VAL A 29 -4.65 1.83 5.14
N THR A 30 -3.68 1.52 6.00
CA THR A 30 -2.81 2.50 6.67
C THR A 30 -1.45 2.62 5.98
N PRO A 31 -0.72 3.75 6.12
CA PRO A 31 0.64 3.89 5.58
C PRO A 31 1.56 2.73 5.96
N SER A 32 1.51 2.30 7.22
CA SER A 32 2.33 1.21 7.74
C SER A 32 1.99 -0.13 7.09
N SER A 33 0.69 -0.40 6.91
CA SER A 33 0.19 -1.61 6.25
C SER A 33 0.50 -1.62 4.75
N MET A 34 0.42 -0.48 4.08
CA MET A 34 0.87 -0.35 2.70
C MET A 34 2.37 -0.61 2.58
N ALA A 35 3.17 0.07 3.39
CA ALA A 35 4.63 -0.03 3.36
C ALA A 35 5.13 -1.44 3.67
N ILE A 36 4.53 -2.17 4.62
CA ILE A 36 4.96 -3.55 4.94
C ILE A 36 4.70 -4.52 3.78
N HIS A 37 3.66 -4.25 2.97
CA HIS A 37 3.34 -5.01 1.76
C HIS A 37 4.04 -4.47 0.49
N GLY A 38 5.02 -3.58 0.67
CA GLY A 38 5.93 -3.14 -0.39
C GLY A 38 5.47 -1.90 -1.14
N PHE A 39 4.42 -1.23 -0.69
CA PHE A 39 3.87 -0.06 -1.35
C PHE A 39 4.46 1.25 -0.83
N TYR A 40 4.63 2.21 -1.73
CA TYR A 40 4.80 3.63 -1.42
C TYR A 40 3.70 4.44 -2.13
N PHE A 41 3.36 5.60 -1.61
CA PHE A 41 2.37 6.49 -2.21
C PHE A 41 2.91 7.10 -3.51
N SER A 42 2.14 7.00 -4.59
CA SER A 42 2.53 7.48 -5.92
C SER A 42 2.36 9.00 -6.07
N GLY A 43 1.78 9.68 -5.09
CA GLY A 43 1.61 11.14 -5.08
C GLY A 43 0.33 11.65 -5.74
N PHE A 44 -0.58 10.77 -6.17
CA PHE A 44 -1.87 11.14 -6.76
C PHE A 44 -3.00 10.23 -6.27
N ASN A 45 -4.18 10.82 -6.05
CA ASN A 45 -5.38 10.14 -5.52
C ASN A 45 -5.06 9.26 -4.29
N ASP A 46 -5.36 7.98 -4.38
CA ASP A 46 -5.01 6.91 -3.46
C ASP A 46 -4.07 5.88 -4.13
N GLY A 47 -3.32 6.30 -5.15
CA GLY A 47 -2.42 5.43 -5.89
C GLY A 47 -1.20 5.02 -5.07
N VAL A 48 -0.92 3.73 -5.03
CA VAL A 48 0.28 3.18 -4.37
C VAL A 48 1.04 2.25 -5.31
N THR A 49 2.36 2.39 -5.38
CA THR A 49 3.22 1.61 -6.27
C THR A 49 4.09 0.66 -5.46
N CYS A 50 4.17 -0.60 -5.89
CA CYS A 50 5.08 -1.55 -5.24
C CYS A 50 6.52 -1.27 -5.66
N PHE A 51 7.43 -1.08 -4.70
CA PHE A 51 8.85 -0.86 -5.00
C PHE A 51 9.50 -2.04 -5.73
N TYR A 52 8.98 -3.26 -5.50
CA TYR A 52 9.56 -4.48 -6.05
C TYR A 52 9.04 -4.76 -7.47
N CYS A 53 7.74 -5.02 -7.61
CA CYS A 53 7.13 -5.38 -8.90
C CYS A 53 6.79 -4.18 -9.78
N GLY A 54 6.77 -2.96 -9.25
CA GLY A 54 6.51 -1.73 -10.00
C GLY A 54 5.05 -1.48 -10.36
N ASN A 55 4.12 -2.37 -10.00
CA ASN A 55 2.69 -2.19 -10.27
C ASN A 55 2.06 -1.19 -9.31
N THR A 56 1.09 -0.43 -9.82
CA THR A 56 0.33 0.57 -9.06
C THR A 56 -1.10 0.10 -8.86
N LEU A 57 -1.60 0.22 -7.63
CA LEU A 57 -2.99 -0.02 -7.27
C LEU A 57 -3.66 1.29 -6.84
N VAL A 58 -4.94 1.45 -7.18
CA VAL A 58 -5.81 2.60 -6.90
C VAL A 58 -7.18 2.10 -6.46
N GLY A 59 -8.03 2.96 -5.89
CA GLY A 59 -9.41 2.61 -5.54
C GLY A 59 -9.56 1.88 -4.20
N TRP A 60 -8.79 2.26 -3.20
CA TRP A 60 -8.77 1.66 -1.88
C TRP A 60 -9.97 2.01 -1.00
N SER A 61 -10.87 2.89 -1.46
CA SER A 61 -12.06 3.29 -0.72
C SER A 61 -12.95 2.10 -0.32
N GLU A 62 -13.07 1.08 -1.18
CA GLU A 62 -13.86 -0.13 -0.88
C GLU A 62 -13.14 -1.04 0.12
N ALA A 63 -11.81 -1.10 0.08
CA ALA A 63 -11.00 -1.87 1.03
C ALA A 63 -11.01 -1.27 2.44
N ILE A 64 -11.44 -0.01 2.61
CA ILE A 64 -11.46 0.64 3.92
C ILE A 64 -12.55 0.07 4.83
N CYS A 65 -13.69 -0.37 4.28
CA CYS A 65 -14.74 -1.01 5.07
C CYS A 65 -14.47 -2.50 5.33
N ASP A 66 -13.43 -3.07 4.74
CA ASP A 66 -13.01 -4.44 5.02
C ASP A 66 -12.25 -4.51 6.35
N THR A 67 -12.70 -5.43 7.20
CA THR A 67 -12.08 -5.71 8.52
C THR A 67 -11.01 -6.80 8.44
N ASN A 68 -10.69 -7.29 7.24
CA ASN A 68 -9.62 -8.22 7.01
C ASN A 68 -8.26 -7.51 7.06
N GLU A 69 -7.45 -7.87 8.06
CA GLU A 69 -6.11 -7.31 8.23
C GLU A 69 -5.16 -7.55 7.05
N HIS A 70 -5.47 -8.57 6.25
CA HIS A 70 -4.68 -8.95 5.08
C HIS A 70 -5.15 -8.29 3.78
N ILE A 71 -6.13 -7.37 3.80
CA ILE A 71 -6.72 -6.79 2.58
C ILE A 71 -5.67 -6.18 1.63
N VAL A 72 -4.67 -5.48 2.18
CA VAL A 72 -3.57 -4.90 1.38
C VAL A 72 -2.75 -5.98 0.67
N ARG A 73 -2.45 -7.09 1.36
CA ARG A 73 -1.76 -8.23 0.76
C ARG A 73 -2.60 -8.89 -0.31
N LEU A 74 -3.89 -9.09 -0.04
CA LEU A 74 -4.82 -9.77 -0.95
C LEU A 74 -4.94 -8.98 -2.26
N GLU A 75 -5.15 -7.67 -2.20
CA GLU A 75 -5.22 -6.82 -3.39
C GLU A 75 -3.89 -6.77 -4.14
N HIS A 76 -2.75 -6.78 -3.43
CA HIS A 76 -1.45 -6.88 -4.08
C HIS A 76 -1.28 -8.22 -4.83
N ALA A 77 -1.67 -9.34 -4.22
CA ALA A 77 -1.54 -10.66 -4.83
C ALA A 77 -2.55 -10.92 -5.95
N ARG A 78 -3.72 -10.26 -5.90
CA ARG A 78 -4.86 -10.51 -6.79
C ARG A 78 -4.54 -10.24 -8.26
N PHE A 79 -3.83 -9.15 -8.54
CA PHE A 79 -3.63 -8.69 -9.91
C PHE A 79 -2.28 -9.09 -10.50
N PHE A 80 -1.25 -9.25 -9.66
CA PHE A 80 0.12 -9.47 -10.15
C PHE A 80 0.91 -10.42 -9.24
N PRO A 81 1.61 -11.43 -9.80
CA PRO A 81 2.52 -12.26 -9.02
C PRO A 81 3.73 -11.42 -8.58
N CYS A 82 3.75 -11.01 -7.31
CA CYS A 82 4.85 -10.22 -6.74
C CYS A 82 5.66 -11.05 -5.74
N ARG A 83 6.95 -11.26 -6.05
CA ARG A 83 7.83 -12.09 -5.19
C ARG A 83 8.11 -11.50 -3.81
N PHE A 84 7.86 -10.20 -3.63
CA PHE A 84 8.05 -9.55 -2.34
C PHE A 84 7.04 -10.01 -1.28
N ILE A 85 5.82 -10.37 -1.68
CA ILE A 85 4.74 -10.78 -0.76
C ILE A 85 4.49 -12.31 -0.77
N THR A 86 5.22 -13.06 -1.59
CA THR A 86 5.18 -14.53 -1.58
C THR A 86 6.21 -15.06 -0.60
N PHE A 87 5.72 -15.66 0.48
CA PHE A 87 6.44 -16.67 1.26
C PHE A 87 5.72 -17.99 1.05
#